data_AF-A0A7T8GTL6-F1
#
_entry.id   AF-A0A7T8GTL6-F1
#
_cell.length_a   1.000
_cell.length_b   1.000
_cell.length_c   1.000
_cell.angle_alpha   90.00
_cell.angle_beta   90.00
_cell.angle_gamma   90.00
#
_symmetry.space_group_name_H-M   'P 1'
#
loop_
_entity.id
_entity.type
_entity.pdbx_description
1 polymer ?
#
loop_
_entity_poly.entity_id
_entity_poly.type
_entity_poly.pdbx_seq_one_letter_code
_entity_poly.pdbx_strand_id
1 'polypeptide(L)'
;MSEGGKEVVGGNPEGGFDEAVEERVINEEYKIWKKNTPFLYDLVMTHALEWPSLTAQWLPDVTRPEGKDYSVHRLILGTHTSDEQNHLLIASVQLPNEDAQV
;
A
#
# COMPACT_ATOMS: atom_id res chain seq x y z
N MET A 1 -23.40 -45.37 -14.53
CA MET A 1 -24.25 -44.62 -13.58
C MET A 1 -23.91 -45.08 -12.18
N SER A 2 -23.26 -44.23 -11.40
CA SER A 2 -23.29 -44.24 -9.94
C SER A 2 -22.75 -42.87 -9.53
N GLU A 3 -23.68 -41.97 -9.21
CA GLU A 3 -23.40 -40.65 -8.66
C GLU A 3 -22.95 -40.84 -7.22
N GLY A 4 -21.73 -40.38 -6.90
CA GLY A 4 -21.20 -40.29 -5.55
C GLY A 4 -21.11 -38.82 -5.15
N GLY A 5 -21.74 -38.49 -4.01
CA GLY A 5 -22.10 -37.15 -3.55
C GLY A 5 -21.01 -36.08 -3.61
N LYS A 6 -21.41 -34.90 -4.10
CA LYS A 6 -20.71 -33.64 -3.90
C LYS A 6 -20.87 -33.22 -2.44
N GLU A 7 -19.80 -33.32 -1.64
CA GLU A 7 -19.76 -32.67 -0.33
C GLU A 7 -19.94 -31.16 -0.53
N VAL A 8 -21.07 -30.65 -0.06
CA VAL A 8 -21.33 -29.23 0.02
C VAL A 8 -20.56 -28.74 1.24
N VAL A 9 -19.38 -28.15 1.03
CA VAL A 9 -18.69 -27.40 2.08
C VAL A 9 -19.62 -26.25 2.47
N GLY A 10 -20.31 -26.43 3.59
CA GLY A 10 -21.17 -25.39 4.17
C GLY A 10 -20.29 -24.21 4.56
N GLY A 11 -20.37 -23.12 3.80
CA GLY A 11 -19.81 -21.84 4.22
C GLY A 11 -20.56 -21.38 5.47
N ASN A 12 -19.82 -21.04 6.53
CA ASN A 12 -20.40 -20.47 7.74
C ASN A 12 -21.02 -19.09 7.40
N PRO A 13 -22.35 -18.90 7.51
CA PRO A 13 -22.99 -17.62 7.18
C PRO A 13 -22.65 -16.50 8.18
N GLU A 14 -22.11 -16.82 9.36
CA GLU A 14 -21.73 -15.84 10.37
C GLU A 14 -20.45 -15.07 10.00
N GLY A 15 -19.51 -15.70 9.28
CA GLY A 15 -18.22 -15.08 8.93
C GLY A 15 -18.33 -13.86 8.01
N GLY A 16 -19.35 -13.84 7.13
CA GLY A 16 -19.55 -12.73 6.19
C GLY A 16 -20.17 -11.48 6.83
N PHE A 17 -20.87 -11.61 7.96
CA PHE A 17 -21.42 -10.45 8.68
C PHE A 17 -20.32 -9.73 9.46
N ASP A 18 -19.45 -10.48 10.14
CA ASP A 18 -18.34 -9.93 10.93
C ASP A 18 -17.32 -9.22 10.02
N GLU A 19 -16.99 -9.78 8.86
CA GLU A 19 -16.09 -9.15 7.87
C GLU A 19 -16.65 -7.81 7.35
N ALA A 20 -17.95 -7.75 7.07
CA ALA A 20 -18.59 -6.52 6.60
C ALA A 20 -18.65 -5.43 7.68
N VAL A 21 -18.76 -5.81 8.96
CA VAL A 21 -18.68 -4.87 10.08
C VAL A 21 -17.25 -4.37 10.24
N GLU A 22 -16.26 -5.26 10.18
CA GLU A 22 -14.84 -4.92 10.27
C GLU A 22 -14.43 -3.95 9.15
N GLU A 23 -14.81 -4.23 7.90
CA GLU A 23 -14.51 -3.35 6.76
C GLU A 23 -15.10 -1.94 6.92
N ARG A 24 -16.31 -1.85 7.51
CA ARG A 24 -16.94 -0.54 7.82
C ARG A 24 -16.13 0.22 8.85
N VAL A 25 -15.71 -0.44 9.92
CA VAL A 25 -14.89 0.17 10.98
C VAL A 25 -13.57 0.67 10.41
N ILE A 26 -12.85 -0.16 9.64
CA ILE A 26 -11.60 0.20 8.96
C ILE A 26 -11.79 1.45 8.09
N ASN A 27 -12.86 1.49 7.30
CA ASN A 27 -13.16 2.62 6.43
C ASN A 27 -13.50 3.92 7.19
N GLU A 28 -14.19 3.83 8.32
CA GLU A 28 -14.51 4.98 9.17
C GLU A 28 -13.26 5.54 9.85
N GLU A 29 -12.44 4.67 10.45
CA GLU A 29 -11.19 5.05 11.08
C GLU A 29 -10.21 5.67 10.07
N TYR A 30 -10.09 5.08 8.88
CA TYR A 30 -9.26 5.64 7.81
C TYR A 30 -9.71 7.05 7.41
N LYS A 31 -11.03 7.31 7.33
CA LYS A 31 -11.55 8.65 7.02
C LYS A 31 -11.22 9.66 8.11
N ILE A 32 -11.29 9.26 9.38
CA ILE A 32 -10.93 10.11 10.53
C ILE A 32 -9.43 10.40 10.50
N TRP A 33 -8.60 9.37 10.37
CA TRP A 33 -7.14 9.51 10.22
C TRP A 33 -6.81 10.47 9.09
N LYS A 34 -7.39 10.27 7.90
CA LYS A 34 -7.14 11.11 6.73
C LYS A 34 -7.46 12.59 6.98
N LYS A 35 -8.58 12.89 7.64
CA LYS A 35 -8.94 14.27 8.03
C LYS A 35 -7.92 14.89 8.99
N ASN A 36 -7.31 14.08 9.84
CA ASN A 36 -6.35 14.54 10.84
C ASN A 36 -4.91 14.58 10.33
N THR A 37 -4.60 14.03 9.14
CA THR A 37 -3.22 13.98 8.61
C THR A 37 -2.47 15.32 8.64
N PRO A 38 -3.08 16.50 8.33
CA PRO A 38 -2.34 17.78 8.38
C PRO A 38 -1.89 18.19 9.78
N PHE A 39 -2.49 17.61 10.84
CA PHE A 39 -2.10 17.86 12.22
C PHE A 39 -1.10 16.82 12.75
N LEU A 40 -0.94 15.69 12.05
CA LEU A 40 -0.19 14.53 12.52
C LEU A 40 1.16 14.35 11.81
N TYR A 41 1.29 14.82 10.57
CA TYR A 41 2.45 14.55 9.74
C TYR A 41 2.84 15.79 8.93
N ASP A 42 4.14 16.05 8.82
CA ASP A 42 4.67 17.08 7.92
C ASP A 42 4.58 16.65 6.44
N LEU A 43 4.62 15.34 6.18
CA LEU A 43 4.51 14.75 4.85
C LEU A 43 3.80 13.40 4.90
N VAL A 44 2.80 13.23 4.03
CA VAL A 44 2.20 11.92 3.73
C VAL A 44 2.15 11.77 2.22
N MET A 45 2.72 10.70 1.70
CA MET A 45 2.63 10.32 0.30
C MET A 45 1.94 8.97 0.20
N THR A 46 0.95 8.85 -0.68
CA THR A 46 0.24 7.59 -0.91
C THR A 46 0.25 7.28 -2.39
N HIS A 47 0.63 6.05 -2.72
CA HIS A 47 0.65 5.56 -4.09
C HIS A 47 0.11 4.14 -4.12
N ALA A 48 -0.87 3.89 -5.00
CA ALA A 48 -1.40 2.56 -5.23
C ALA A 48 -0.49 1.85 -6.24
N LEU A 49 0.18 0.79 -5.80
CA LEU A 49 0.95 -0.09 -6.69
C LEU A 49 -0.01 -0.95 -7.51
N GLU A 50 0.39 -1.29 -8.73
CA GLU A 50 -0.34 -2.23 -9.59
C GLU A 50 -0.46 -3.61 -8.94
N TRP A 51 0.65 -4.08 -8.35
CA TRP A 51 0.71 -5.33 -7.60
C TRP A 51 1.27 -5.07 -6.20
N PRO A 52 0.80 -5.81 -5.17
CA PRO A 52 1.30 -5.64 -3.81
C PRO A 52 2.79 -5.98 -3.75
N SER A 53 3.52 -5.24 -2.92
CA SER A 53 4.91 -5.54 -2.61
C SER A 53 5.02 -6.18 -1.23
N LEU A 54 5.74 -7.30 -1.14
CA LEU A 54 6.07 -7.97 0.13
C LEU A 54 7.38 -7.47 0.74
N THR A 55 8.04 -6.49 0.11
CA THR A 55 9.28 -5.87 0.59
C THR A 55 9.27 -4.36 0.35
N ALA A 56 9.93 -3.59 1.21
CA ALA A 56 10.17 -2.17 1.00
C ALA A 56 11.49 -1.79 1.67
N GLN A 57 12.46 -1.33 0.88
CA GLN A 57 13.78 -0.96 1.40
C GLN A 57 14.31 0.29 0.71
N TRP A 58 14.66 1.31 1.51
CA TRP A 58 15.35 2.48 1.00
C TRP A 58 16.77 2.13 0.56
N LEU A 59 17.15 2.64 -0.60
CA LEU A 59 18.55 2.68 -1.00
C LEU A 59 19.24 3.89 -0.35
N PRO A 60 20.54 3.78 -0.03
CA PRO A 60 21.27 4.84 0.67
C PRO A 60 21.54 6.07 -0.19
N ASP A 61 21.52 5.92 -1.53
CA ASP A 61 21.86 7.01 -2.43
C ASP A 61 20.71 8.03 -2.53
N VAL A 62 21.06 9.30 -2.31
CA VAL A 62 20.16 10.44 -2.46
C VAL A 62 20.75 11.41 -3.48
N THR A 63 19.98 11.73 -4.51
CA THR A 63 20.36 12.71 -5.53
C THR A 63 19.65 14.02 -5.27
N ARG A 64 20.39 15.14 -5.19
CA ARG A 64 19.83 16.48 -5.04
C ARG A 64 20.08 17.27 -6.33
N PRO A 65 19.08 17.38 -7.24
CA PRO A 65 19.25 18.12 -8.48
C PRO A 65 19.48 19.61 -8.19
N GLU A 66 20.42 20.24 -8.90
CA GLU A 66 20.74 21.65 -8.71
C GLU A 66 19.52 22.55 -9.03
N GLY A 67 19.23 23.51 -8.15
CA GLY A 67 18.11 24.43 -8.31
C GLY A 67 16.72 23.81 -8.12
N LYS A 68 16.60 22.61 -7.54
CA LYS A 68 15.33 21.98 -7.15
C LYS A 68 15.12 21.99 -5.64
N ASP A 69 13.87 22.09 -5.24
CA ASP A 69 13.37 22.10 -3.86
C ASP A 69 13.09 20.69 -3.31
N TYR A 70 13.54 19.65 -4.01
CA TYR A 70 13.39 18.25 -3.60
C TYR A 70 14.68 17.46 -3.77
N SER A 71 14.78 16.35 -3.03
CA SER A 71 15.74 15.28 -3.23
C SER A 71 15.06 14.06 -3.85
N VAL A 72 15.80 13.32 -4.68
CA VAL A 72 15.38 12.04 -5.25
C VAL A 72 15.98 10.92 -4.42
N HIS A 73 15.10 10.17 -3.77
CA HIS A 73 15.39 8.94 -3.05
C HIS A 73 14.96 7.74 -3.89
N ARG A 74 15.52 6.56 -3.60
CA ARG A 74 15.14 5.32 -4.29
C ARG A 74 14.69 4.26 -3.30
N LEU A 75 13.65 3.51 -3.67
CA LEU A 75 13.06 2.45 -2.88
C LEU A 75 13.04 1.15 -3.69
N ILE A 76 13.56 0.07 -3.11
CA ILE A 76 13.41 -1.28 -3.63
C ILE A 76 12.03 -1.79 -3.21
N LEU A 77 11.27 -2.26 -4.20
CA LEU A 77 9.99 -2.95 -4.04
C LEU A 77 10.03 -4.24 -4.88
N GLY A 78 9.10 -5.15 -4.63
CA GLY A 78 8.83 -6.30 -5.48
C GLY A 78 7.38 -6.30 -5.94
N THR A 79 7.06 -7.14 -6.92
CA THR A 79 5.67 -7.48 -7.22
C THR A 79 5.33 -8.84 -6.62
N HIS A 80 4.07 -9.01 -6.21
CA HIS A 80 3.49 -10.30 -5.85
C HIS A 80 2.20 -10.50 -6.66
N THR A 81 2.37 -11.13 -7.81
CA THR A 81 1.33 -11.43 -8.81
C THR A 81 0.82 -12.87 -8.65
N SER A 82 -0.38 -13.15 -9.18
CA SER A 82 -0.94 -14.52 -9.17
C SER A 82 -0.35 -15.41 -10.27
N ASP A 83 -0.50 -15.00 -11.54
CA ASP A 83 -0.13 -15.81 -12.72
C ASP A 83 0.78 -15.05 -13.71
N GLU A 84 1.30 -13.89 -13.29
CA GLU A 84 2.20 -13.07 -14.11
C GLU A 84 3.67 -13.20 -13.65
N GLN A 85 4.61 -12.73 -14.47
CA GLN A 85 6.01 -12.70 -14.07
C GLN A 85 6.22 -11.65 -12.97
N ASN A 86 6.86 -12.05 -11.87
CA ASN A 86 7.25 -11.11 -10.82
C ASN A 86 8.52 -10.33 -11.16
N HIS A 87 8.60 -9.10 -10.68
CA HIS A 87 9.67 -8.15 -10.95
C HIS A 87 10.23 -7.54 -9.67
N LEU A 88 11.53 -7.22 -9.70
CA LEU A 88 12.16 -6.29 -8.78
C LEU A 88 11.97 -4.87 -9.30
N LEU A 89 11.48 -3.97 -8.46
CA LEU A 89 11.22 -2.58 -8.81
C LEU A 89 12.19 -1.66 -8.05
N ILE A 90 12.74 -0.66 -8.75
CA ILE A 90 13.43 0.47 -8.14
C ILE A 90 12.57 1.70 -8.39
N ALA A 91 11.80 2.11 -7.38
CA ALA A 91 10.97 3.31 -7.45
C ALA A 91 11.79 4.55 -7.08
N SER A 92 11.53 5.66 -7.77
CA SER A 92 12.10 6.97 -7.43
C SER A 92 11.06 7.79 -6.67
N VAL A 93 11.44 8.31 -5.51
CA VAL A 93 10.58 9.13 -4.65
C VAL A 93 11.19 10.53 -4.55
N GLN A 94 10.42 11.55 -4.89
CA GLN A 94 10.80 12.94 -4.71
C GLN A 94 10.32 13.41 -3.34
N LEU A 95 11.24 13.73 -2.44
CA LEU A 95 10.93 14.26 -1.12
C LEU A 95 11.27 15.76 -1.09
N PRO A 96 10.40 16.62 -0.58
CA PRO A 96 10.72 18.03 -0.40
C PRO A 96 11.92 18.19 0.53
N ASN A 97 12.79 19.16 0.23
CA ASN A 97 13.90 19.52 1.10
C ASN A 97 13.35 20.16 2.40
N GLU A 98 14.09 20.05 3.50
CA GLU A 98 13.69 20.61 4.80
C GLU A 98 13.41 22.12 4.71
N ASP A 99 14.15 22.84 3.86
CA ASP A 99 14.01 24.29 3.65
C ASP A 99 12.81 24.68 2.76
N ALA A 100 12.07 23.71 2.19
CA ALA A 100 10.93 23.96 1.30
C ALA A 100 9.60 24.16 2.07
N GLN A 101 9.62 24.10 3.41
CA GLN A 101 8.47 24.44 4.24
C GLN A 101 8.28 25.98 4.27
N VAL A 102 7.19 26.46 3.67
CA VAL A 102 6.72 27.86 3.77
C VAL A 102 5.70 27.99 4.89
#